data_AF-A0A2E4D9A9-F1
#
_entry.id   AF-A0A2E4D9A9-F1
#
_cell.length_a   1.000
_cell.length_b   1.000
_cell.length_c   1.000
_cell.angle_alpha   90.00
_cell.angle_beta   90.00
_cell.angle_gamma   90.00
#
_symmetry.space_group_name_H-M   'P 1'
#
loop_
_entity.id
_entity.type
_entity.pdbx_description
1 polymer ?
#
loop_
_entity_poly.entity_id
_entity_poly.type
_entity_poly.pdbx_seq_one_letter_code
_entity_poly.pdbx_strand_id
1 'polypeptide(L)'
;MKMNALSLVTLLTVSFTFSAHAQLATQAPLAHERVNNSISIGCEYLNDSPTYKANKLSEEFIKNKYVKVHFVANQTEFAIKVDRENNATLSSKDASEKISAQIKSEKYRGYKVKMLNFASSHSSFAQKINIKNLKCWMETAVEKYHALTQPEVHINVHPYFNYDYSGATKTIVEEKLSDPSKQQVVLLDDTYMKASLADPGMFIQNGGSYLRNRNLSIIDLKLPKETAVLVSPSGHNEYIITEPETTITYTGGNHNYCMLSNTAHMIEAFIKSPSTQSLNLDYITDAIVVQKKTFAQGLSIPRSIIRKSNVLGTMFQDSTFARDYHQAYFNYFAHNRILWFTNFFKTVTFEYQSKTFNQSISIKGNGEKDFTIRMNFL
;
A
#
# COMPACT_ATOMS: atom_id res chain seq x y z
N MET A 1 55.56 -20.16 11.28
CA MET A 1 54.54 -19.94 10.23
C MET A 1 54.03 -18.51 10.33
N LYS A 2 54.43 -17.64 9.40
CA LYS A 2 53.85 -16.29 9.29
C LYS A 2 52.66 -16.39 8.34
N MET A 3 51.44 -16.39 8.88
CA MET A 3 50.25 -16.22 8.05
C MET A 3 50.30 -14.81 7.44
N ASN A 4 50.31 -14.74 6.11
CA ASN A 4 50.28 -13.49 5.38
C ASN A 4 49.00 -12.72 5.75
N ALA A 5 49.15 -11.49 6.25
CA ALA A 5 48.03 -10.59 6.55
C ALA A 5 47.10 -10.40 5.34
N LEU A 6 47.62 -10.57 4.12
CA LEU A 6 46.86 -10.51 2.87
C LEU A 6 45.81 -11.64 2.76
N SER A 7 46.09 -12.83 3.28
CA SER A 7 45.18 -13.99 3.26
C SER A 7 44.07 -13.89 4.31
N LEU A 8 44.32 -13.16 5.41
CA LEU A 8 43.30 -12.89 6.42
C LEU A 8 42.30 -11.83 5.94
N VAL A 9 42.76 -10.83 5.17
CA VAL A 9 41.90 -9.80 4.58
C VAL A 9 41.04 -10.35 3.44
N THR A 10 41.51 -11.35 2.68
CA THR A 10 40.69 -12.02 1.66
C THR A 10 39.65 -12.98 2.26
N LEU A 11 39.95 -13.65 3.38
CA LEU A 11 38.96 -14.51 4.05
C LEU A 11 37.87 -13.71 4.79
N LEU A 12 38.21 -12.52 5.32
CA LEU A 12 37.26 -11.62 5.96
C LEU A 12 36.37 -10.86 4.96
N THR A 13 36.86 -10.60 3.74
CA THR A 13 36.04 -9.96 2.68
C THR A 13 35.09 -10.94 1.98
N VAL A 14 35.40 -12.24 1.95
CA VAL A 14 34.48 -13.29 1.42
C VAL A 14 33.34 -13.62 2.41
N SER A 15 33.45 -13.21 3.68
CA SER A 15 32.45 -13.52 4.71
C SER A 15 31.38 -12.44 4.91
N PHE A 16 31.44 -11.31 4.19
CA PHE A 16 30.53 -10.16 4.37
C PHE A 16 29.66 -9.78 3.16
N THR A 17 29.74 -10.53 2.06
CA THR A 17 28.82 -10.35 0.93
C THR A 17 27.82 -11.51 0.86
N PHE A 18 26.90 -11.57 1.82
CA PHE A 18 25.61 -12.18 1.50
C PHE A 18 24.99 -11.29 0.42
N SER A 19 24.93 -11.80 -0.82
CA SER A 19 24.35 -11.07 -1.93
C SER A 19 22.89 -10.73 -1.62
N ALA A 20 22.43 -9.57 -2.04
CA ALA A 20 21.05 -9.17 -1.82
C ALA A 20 20.03 -10.07 -2.54
N HIS A 21 20.47 -10.76 -3.61
CA HIS A 21 19.76 -11.90 -4.19
C HIS A 21 19.48 -13.01 -3.16
N ALA A 22 20.43 -13.35 -2.29
CA ALA A 22 20.21 -14.38 -1.25
C ALA A 22 19.26 -13.89 -0.14
N GLN A 23 19.29 -12.59 0.19
CA GLN A 23 18.38 -12.01 1.17
C GLN A 23 16.94 -11.88 0.63
N LEU A 24 16.76 -11.40 -0.59
CA LEU A 24 15.45 -11.39 -1.26
C LEU A 24 14.91 -12.82 -1.45
N ALA A 25 15.77 -13.78 -1.84
CA ALA A 25 15.40 -15.18 -1.99
C ALA A 25 14.95 -15.84 -0.67
N THR A 26 15.36 -15.32 0.49
CA THR A 26 14.97 -15.84 1.81
C THR A 26 13.79 -15.08 2.42
N GLN A 27 13.72 -13.76 2.27
CA GLN A 27 12.65 -12.93 2.85
C GLN A 27 11.37 -12.91 2.01
N ALA A 28 11.45 -12.96 0.68
CA ALA A 28 10.26 -12.98 -0.18
C ALA A 28 9.35 -14.20 0.04
N PRO A 29 9.85 -15.45 0.18
CA PRO A 29 9.02 -16.59 0.54
C PRO A 29 8.27 -16.42 1.87
N LEU A 30 8.96 -15.87 2.88
CA LEU A 30 8.37 -15.65 4.21
C LEU A 30 7.29 -14.57 4.16
N ALA A 31 7.52 -13.48 3.43
CA ALA A 31 6.51 -12.46 3.17
C ALA A 31 5.29 -13.04 2.47
N HIS A 32 5.51 -13.91 1.48
CA HIS A 32 4.43 -14.55 0.77
C HIS A 32 3.62 -15.54 1.61
N GLU A 33 4.25 -16.32 2.50
CA GLU A 33 3.51 -17.20 3.41
C GLU A 33 2.63 -16.40 4.37
N ARG A 34 3.10 -15.23 4.85
CA ARG A 34 2.29 -14.31 5.67
C ARG A 34 1.06 -13.85 4.92
N VAL A 35 1.24 -13.43 3.66
CA VAL A 35 0.17 -12.91 2.82
C VAL A 35 -0.84 -14.02 2.46
N ASN A 36 -0.42 -15.19 1.97
CA ASN A 36 -1.37 -16.25 1.58
C ASN A 36 -2.25 -16.79 2.71
N ASN A 37 -1.85 -16.56 3.96
CA ASN A 37 -2.61 -16.97 5.13
C ASN A 37 -3.32 -15.80 5.81
N SER A 38 -3.57 -14.69 5.11
CA SER A 38 -4.27 -13.55 5.69
C SER A 38 -5.62 -13.31 5.02
N ILE A 39 -6.57 -12.89 5.85
CA ILE A 39 -7.85 -12.35 5.42
C ILE A 39 -8.11 -11.14 6.31
N SER A 40 -8.39 -9.99 5.72
CA SER A 40 -8.87 -8.79 6.43
C SER A 40 -10.36 -8.62 6.17
N ILE A 41 -11.09 -8.20 7.20
CA ILE A 41 -12.52 -7.88 7.11
C ILE A 41 -12.69 -6.44 7.59
N GLY A 42 -13.26 -5.60 6.75
CA GLY A 42 -13.60 -4.22 7.05
C GLY A 42 -15.12 -4.00 7.01
N CYS A 43 -15.60 -3.00 7.75
CA CYS A 43 -16.99 -2.57 7.73
C CYS A 43 -17.11 -1.05 7.87
N GLU A 44 -18.03 -0.44 7.14
CA GLU A 44 -18.35 0.99 7.23
C GLU A 44 -19.82 1.29 6.90
N TYR A 45 -20.35 2.43 7.35
CA TYR A 45 -21.73 2.81 7.09
C TYR A 45 -21.87 3.66 5.82
N LEU A 46 -22.92 3.40 5.05
CA LEU A 46 -23.33 4.22 3.91
C LEU A 46 -23.96 5.52 4.41
N ASN A 47 -23.42 6.64 3.93
CA ASN A 47 -23.80 8.00 4.32
C ASN A 47 -23.51 8.29 5.79
N ASP A 48 -22.30 8.81 6.02
CA ASP A 48 -21.75 9.22 7.32
C ASP A 48 -22.66 10.22 8.05
N SER A 49 -23.63 9.70 8.79
CA SER A 49 -24.05 10.39 10.00
C SER A 49 -22.96 10.13 11.05
N PRO A 50 -22.37 11.16 11.69
CA PRO A 50 -21.27 11.00 12.65
C PRO A 50 -21.60 10.06 13.83
N THR A 51 -22.87 9.73 14.02
CA THR A 51 -23.40 8.77 15.00
C THR A 51 -23.13 7.30 14.68
N TYR A 52 -22.87 6.91 13.43
CA TYR A 52 -22.71 5.50 13.06
C TYR A 52 -21.29 5.22 12.54
N LYS A 53 -20.42 4.71 13.42
CA LYS A 53 -19.10 4.16 13.07
C LYS A 53 -19.04 2.69 13.49
N ALA A 54 -18.46 1.86 12.63
CA ALA A 54 -18.11 0.48 12.97
C ALA A 54 -16.61 0.43 13.29
N ASN A 55 -16.26 0.24 14.55
CA ASN A 55 -14.87 0.17 15.00
C ASN A 55 -14.50 -1.29 15.22
N LYS A 56 -13.37 -1.72 14.65
CA LYS A 56 -12.81 -3.04 14.90
C LYS A 56 -12.26 -3.10 16.33
N LEU A 57 -12.67 -4.11 17.09
CA LEU A 57 -12.21 -4.36 18.46
C LEU A 57 -11.07 -5.38 18.49
N SER A 58 -11.23 -6.48 17.78
CA SER A 58 -10.24 -7.56 17.75
C SER A 58 -10.38 -8.41 16.49
N GLU A 59 -9.35 -9.20 16.21
CA GLU A 59 -9.33 -10.17 15.12
C GLU A 59 -8.70 -11.46 15.60
N GLU A 60 -9.39 -12.57 15.34
CA GLU A 60 -8.94 -13.92 15.58
C GLU A 60 -8.75 -14.63 14.24
N PHE A 61 -7.53 -15.12 14.02
CA PHE A 61 -7.19 -15.91 12.84
C PHE A 61 -6.85 -17.33 13.28
N ILE A 62 -7.71 -18.29 12.96
CA ILE A 62 -7.38 -19.71 13.13
C ILE A 62 -6.94 -20.25 11.78
N LYS A 63 -5.63 -20.48 11.66
CA LYS A 63 -5.02 -21.05 10.44
C LYS A 63 -5.84 -22.26 10.02
N ASN A 64 -6.17 -22.25 8.74
CA ASN A 64 -6.89 -23.33 8.14
C ASN A 64 -8.33 -23.58 8.63
N LYS A 65 -8.98 -22.63 9.31
CA LYS A 65 -10.38 -22.78 9.75
C LYS A 65 -11.23 -21.56 9.45
N TYR A 66 -10.92 -20.42 10.06
CA TYR A 66 -11.71 -19.21 9.92
C TYR A 66 -10.94 -17.95 10.29
N VAL A 67 -11.47 -16.82 9.85
CA VAL A 67 -11.18 -15.49 10.39
C VAL A 67 -12.42 -14.95 11.06
N LYS A 68 -12.26 -14.41 12.26
CA LYS A 68 -13.35 -13.80 13.02
C LYS A 68 -12.91 -12.41 13.47
N VAL A 69 -13.65 -11.39 13.07
CA VAL A 69 -13.39 -9.99 13.44
C VAL A 69 -14.53 -9.49 14.31
N HIS A 70 -14.19 -8.93 15.46
CA HIS A 70 -15.12 -8.29 16.37
C HIS A 70 -15.18 -6.80 16.09
N PHE A 71 -16.38 -6.25 16.09
CA PHE A 71 -16.66 -4.84 15.88
C PHE A 71 -17.57 -4.32 16.98
N VAL A 72 -17.53 -3.01 17.18
CA VAL A 72 -18.57 -2.26 17.89
C VAL A 72 -19.14 -1.21 16.96
N ALA A 73 -20.47 -1.16 16.87
CA ALA A 73 -21.18 -0.08 16.21
C ALA A 73 -22.42 0.27 17.03
N ASN A 74 -22.67 1.57 17.24
CA ASN A 74 -23.83 2.04 18.01
C ASN A 74 -23.94 1.33 19.38
N GLN A 75 -22.83 1.29 20.14
CA GLN A 75 -22.70 0.60 21.43
C GLN A 75 -23.02 -0.91 21.41
N THR A 76 -23.19 -1.50 20.22
CA THR A 76 -23.54 -2.90 20.02
C THR A 76 -22.33 -3.63 19.46
N GLU A 77 -21.88 -4.66 20.17
CA GLU A 77 -20.80 -5.54 19.70
C GLU A 77 -21.36 -6.63 18.79
N PHE A 78 -20.64 -6.88 17.70
CA PHE A 78 -20.92 -7.96 16.76
C PHE A 78 -19.64 -8.59 16.25
N ALA A 79 -19.75 -9.79 15.69
CA ALA A 79 -18.63 -10.47 15.06
C ALA A 79 -18.99 -10.87 13.63
N ILE A 80 -18.02 -10.77 12.72
CA ILE A 80 -18.09 -11.36 11.39
C ILE A 80 -17.10 -12.50 11.33
N LYS A 81 -17.59 -13.69 10.98
CA LYS A 81 -16.79 -14.88 10.76
C LYS A 81 -16.84 -15.25 9.29
N VAL A 82 -15.68 -15.50 8.70
CA VAL A 82 -15.56 -16.12 7.37
C VAL A 82 -14.75 -17.40 7.50
N ASP A 83 -15.33 -18.52 7.04
CA ASP A 83 -14.63 -19.80 7.01
C ASP A 83 -13.85 -20.02 5.70
N ARG A 84 -13.14 -21.15 5.62
CA ARG A 84 -12.37 -21.49 4.40
C ARG A 84 -13.21 -21.70 3.15
N GLU A 85 -14.46 -22.11 3.33
CA GLU A 85 -15.38 -22.38 2.24
C GLU A 85 -16.00 -21.07 1.70
N ASN A 86 -15.56 -19.92 2.24
CA ASN A 86 -16.11 -18.60 1.95
C ASN A 86 -17.57 -18.46 2.40
N ASN A 87 -17.98 -19.16 3.45
CA ASN A 87 -19.24 -18.85 4.14
C ASN A 87 -18.97 -17.71 5.13
N ALA A 88 -19.72 -16.62 4.98
CA ALA A 88 -19.67 -15.48 5.89
C ALA A 88 -20.89 -15.45 6.80
N THR A 89 -20.68 -15.18 8.09
CA THR A 89 -21.77 -15.01 9.07
C THR A 89 -21.47 -13.81 9.95
N LEU A 90 -22.48 -12.98 10.15
CA LEU A 90 -22.48 -11.92 11.16
C LEU A 90 -23.28 -12.42 12.36
N SER A 91 -22.75 -12.23 13.57
CA SER A 91 -23.40 -12.66 14.81
C SER A 91 -23.35 -11.59 15.90
N SER A 92 -24.32 -11.61 16.81
CA SER A 92 -24.24 -10.85 18.07
C SER A 92 -23.06 -11.30 18.93
N LYS A 93 -22.66 -10.50 19.93
CA LYS A 93 -21.55 -10.81 20.85
C LYS A 93 -21.66 -12.19 21.52
N ASP A 94 -22.87 -12.55 21.95
CA ASP A 94 -23.23 -13.82 22.58
C ASP A 94 -23.58 -14.93 21.56
N ALA A 95 -23.55 -14.61 20.26
CA ALA A 95 -23.91 -15.47 19.14
C ALA A 95 -25.34 -16.06 19.19
N SER A 96 -26.25 -15.43 19.95
CA SER A 96 -27.67 -15.79 20.01
C SER A 96 -28.40 -15.49 18.69
N GLU A 97 -27.95 -14.48 17.96
CA GLU A 97 -28.47 -14.11 16.65
C GLU A 97 -27.39 -14.23 15.57
N LYS A 98 -27.73 -14.80 14.41
CA LYS A 98 -26.80 -15.03 13.29
C LYS A 98 -27.45 -14.70 11.95
N ILE A 99 -26.70 -14.05 11.08
CA ILE A 99 -27.12 -13.63 9.75
C ILE A 99 -26.05 -14.07 8.75
N SER A 100 -26.41 -14.93 7.80
CA SER A 100 -25.52 -15.35 6.72
C SER A 100 -25.32 -14.21 5.71
N ALA A 101 -24.12 -14.10 5.17
CA ALA A 101 -23.79 -13.20 4.08
C ALA A 101 -23.59 -13.96 2.77
N GLN A 102 -24.07 -13.37 1.68
CA GLN A 102 -23.62 -13.72 0.34
C GLN A 102 -22.31 -13.00 0.04
N ILE A 103 -21.29 -13.74 -0.38
CA ILE A 103 -20.03 -13.15 -0.81
C ILE A 103 -20.08 -12.88 -2.31
N LYS A 104 -20.03 -11.60 -2.70
CA LYS A 104 -20.02 -11.19 -4.12
C LYS A 104 -18.77 -10.39 -4.43
N SER A 105 -18.17 -10.66 -5.58
CA SER A 105 -17.06 -9.83 -6.07
C SER A 105 -17.60 -8.57 -6.72
N GLU A 106 -17.29 -7.40 -6.17
CA GLU A 106 -17.79 -6.10 -6.65
C GLU A 106 -16.66 -5.08 -6.70
N LYS A 107 -16.85 -3.99 -7.46
CA LYS A 107 -15.94 -2.84 -7.41
C LYS A 107 -16.30 -1.97 -6.21
N TYR A 108 -15.36 -1.79 -5.29
CA TYR A 108 -15.46 -0.93 -4.13
C TYR A 108 -14.24 -0.02 -4.07
N ARG A 109 -14.45 1.29 -3.85
CA ARG A 109 -13.34 2.27 -3.72
C ARG A 109 -12.31 2.23 -4.87
N GLY A 110 -12.75 1.83 -6.07
CA GLY A 110 -11.92 1.74 -7.28
C GLY A 110 -11.30 0.36 -7.58
N TYR A 111 -11.42 -0.62 -6.68
CA TYR A 111 -10.81 -1.95 -6.82
C TYR A 111 -11.82 -3.09 -6.59
N LYS A 112 -11.47 -4.32 -6.98
CA LYS A 112 -12.37 -5.47 -6.88
C LYS A 112 -12.19 -6.17 -5.52
N VAL A 113 -13.21 -6.10 -4.66
CA VAL A 113 -13.23 -6.76 -3.34
C VAL A 113 -14.34 -7.80 -3.28
N LYS A 114 -14.29 -8.65 -2.25
CA LYS A 114 -15.38 -9.55 -1.90
C LYS A 114 -16.30 -8.82 -0.90
N MET A 115 -17.43 -8.31 -1.37
CA MET A 115 -18.46 -7.71 -0.52
C MET A 115 -19.21 -8.79 0.24
N LEU A 116 -19.45 -8.54 1.54
CA LEU A 116 -20.24 -9.38 2.42
C LEU A 116 -21.66 -8.83 2.49
N ASN A 117 -22.54 -9.36 1.65
CA ASN A 117 -23.92 -8.90 1.55
C ASN A 117 -24.80 -9.69 2.53
N PHE A 118 -25.04 -9.11 3.71
CA PHE A 118 -25.94 -9.69 4.70
C PHE A 118 -27.39 -9.54 4.26
N ALA A 119 -28.19 -10.60 4.41
CA ALA A 119 -29.62 -10.53 4.16
C ALA A 119 -30.27 -9.49 5.09
N SER A 120 -31.21 -8.71 4.57
CA SER A 120 -32.03 -7.83 5.39
C SER A 120 -32.77 -8.67 6.43
N SER A 121 -32.47 -8.44 7.70
CA SER A 121 -33.07 -9.13 8.84
C SER A 121 -33.89 -8.14 9.65
N HIS A 122 -35.11 -8.53 10.03
CA HIS A 122 -35.97 -7.75 10.92
C HIS A 122 -35.63 -7.92 12.39
N SER A 123 -34.58 -8.67 12.71
CA SER A 123 -34.19 -8.92 14.09
C SER A 123 -33.81 -7.64 14.83
N SER A 124 -34.03 -7.63 16.15
CA SER A 124 -33.66 -6.51 17.02
C SER A 124 -32.18 -6.16 16.91
N PHE A 125 -31.33 -7.18 16.80
CA PHE A 125 -29.90 -6.99 16.61
C PHE A 125 -29.56 -6.32 15.28
N ALA A 126 -30.12 -6.79 14.16
CA ALA A 126 -29.91 -6.20 12.83
C ALA A 126 -30.33 -4.72 12.78
N GLN A 127 -31.40 -4.36 13.49
CA GLN A 127 -31.86 -2.98 13.61
C GLN A 127 -30.90 -2.13 14.46
N LYS A 128 -30.43 -2.64 15.61
CA LYS A 128 -29.47 -1.94 16.49
C LYS A 128 -28.17 -1.56 15.79
N ILE A 129 -27.63 -2.48 14.97
CA ILE A 129 -26.43 -2.22 14.17
C ILE A 129 -26.76 -1.59 12.81
N ASN A 130 -28.01 -1.23 12.52
CA ASN A 130 -28.44 -0.65 11.25
C ASN A 130 -27.85 -1.40 10.02
N ILE A 131 -28.04 -2.73 9.99
CA ILE A 131 -27.35 -3.62 9.04
C ILE A 131 -27.57 -3.22 7.57
N LYS A 132 -28.71 -2.59 7.26
CA LYS A 132 -29.05 -2.10 5.92
C LYS A 132 -28.04 -1.09 5.39
N ASN A 133 -27.44 -0.29 6.27
CA ASN A 133 -26.46 0.72 5.91
C ASN A 133 -25.02 0.25 6.15
N LEU A 134 -24.81 -0.92 6.77
CA LEU A 134 -23.49 -1.46 7.05
C LEU A 134 -22.95 -2.18 5.81
N LYS A 135 -21.92 -1.62 5.17
CA LYS A 135 -21.14 -2.30 4.13
C LYS A 135 -19.93 -2.96 4.74
N CYS A 136 -19.82 -4.27 4.55
CA CYS A 136 -18.62 -5.02 4.93
C CYS A 136 -17.98 -5.65 3.70
N TRP A 137 -16.66 -5.75 3.72
CA TRP A 137 -15.87 -6.35 2.67
C TRP A 137 -14.80 -7.24 3.27
N MET A 138 -14.34 -8.17 2.45
CA MET A 138 -13.25 -9.08 2.77
C MET A 138 -12.16 -8.95 1.72
N GLU A 139 -10.94 -8.87 2.21
CA GLU A 139 -9.72 -8.92 1.41
C GLU A 139 -8.97 -10.19 1.80
N THR A 140 -8.59 -10.98 0.81
CA THR A 140 -7.81 -12.21 1.01
C THR A 140 -6.42 -11.98 0.46
N ALA A 141 -5.41 -12.56 1.10
CA ALA A 141 -4.02 -12.42 0.72
C ALA A 141 -3.49 -10.97 0.80
N VAL A 142 -3.74 -10.33 1.93
CA VAL A 142 -3.25 -8.98 2.25
C VAL A 142 -2.10 -9.04 3.24
N GLU A 143 -1.02 -8.29 3.03
CA GLU A 143 -0.08 -8.08 4.14
C GLU A 143 -0.83 -7.36 5.26
N LYS A 144 -0.80 -7.90 6.49
CA LYS A 144 -1.40 -7.22 7.65
C LYS A 144 -0.77 -5.85 7.81
N TYR A 145 -1.47 -4.94 8.51
CA TYR A 145 -0.98 -3.61 8.83
C TYR A 145 0.52 -3.59 9.16
N HIS A 146 1.30 -2.89 8.33
CA HIS A 146 2.70 -2.66 8.61
C HIS A 146 2.84 -1.38 9.42
N ALA A 147 3.46 -1.49 10.60
CA ALA A 147 3.68 -0.34 11.47
C ALA A 147 4.86 0.49 10.96
N LEU A 148 4.60 1.77 10.74
CA LEU A 148 5.59 2.80 10.47
C LEU A 148 5.84 3.53 11.77
N THR A 149 6.95 3.18 12.42
CA THR A 149 7.29 3.59 13.78
C THR A 149 8.45 4.56 13.86
N GLN A 150 8.90 5.06 12.71
CA GLN A 150 9.95 6.07 12.60
C GLN A 150 9.38 7.30 11.88
N PRO A 151 9.83 8.51 12.24
CA PRO A 151 9.38 9.73 11.57
C PRO A 151 9.86 9.78 10.12
N GLU A 152 11.00 9.16 9.81
CA GLU A 152 11.54 9.05 8.45
C GLU A 152 11.45 7.61 7.97
N VAL A 153 10.72 7.40 6.87
CA VAL A 153 10.54 6.08 6.24
C VAL A 153 10.93 6.19 4.78
N HIS A 154 11.65 5.19 4.28
CA HIS A 154 11.89 5.03 2.86
C HIS A 154 11.17 3.78 2.35
N ILE A 155 10.34 3.97 1.33
CA ILE A 155 9.58 2.92 0.66
C ILE A 155 10.08 2.80 -0.77
N ASN A 156 10.82 1.74 -1.04
CA ASN A 156 11.15 1.34 -2.39
C ASN A 156 10.01 0.47 -2.97
N VAL A 157 9.34 0.98 -3.99
CA VAL A 157 8.22 0.27 -4.62
C VAL A 157 8.73 -0.50 -5.81
N HIS A 158 8.49 -1.80 -5.88
CA HIS A 158 8.56 -2.59 -7.12
C HIS A 158 9.91 -2.47 -7.88
N PRO A 159 11.00 -3.02 -7.33
CA PRO A 159 12.32 -2.99 -7.97
C PRO A 159 12.46 -4.03 -9.11
N TYR A 160 11.58 -4.01 -10.12
CA TYR A 160 11.67 -4.98 -11.22
C TYR A 160 12.28 -4.41 -12.50
N PHE A 161 13.10 -5.26 -13.11
CA PHE A 161 13.70 -5.06 -14.43
C PHE A 161 12.67 -4.81 -15.53
N ASN A 162 11.42 -5.24 -15.38
CA ASN A 162 10.40 -5.01 -16.39
C ASN A 162 10.04 -3.52 -16.55
N TYR A 163 10.30 -2.72 -15.51
CA TYR A 163 10.03 -1.28 -15.51
C TYR A 163 11.33 -0.50 -15.61
N ASP A 164 12.35 -0.84 -14.82
CA ASP A 164 13.68 -0.22 -14.94
C ASP A 164 14.68 -1.17 -15.61
N TYR A 165 14.41 -1.58 -16.86
CA TYR A 165 15.23 -2.57 -17.56
C TYR A 165 16.68 -2.13 -17.79
N SER A 166 16.95 -0.82 -17.79
CA SER A 166 18.29 -0.24 -17.86
C SER A 166 18.99 -0.14 -16.51
N GLY A 167 18.27 -0.30 -15.40
CA GLY A 167 18.80 -0.03 -14.06
C GLY A 167 19.12 1.45 -13.82
N ALA A 168 18.43 2.36 -14.50
CA ALA A 168 18.71 3.80 -14.46
C ALA A 168 18.45 4.40 -13.07
N THR A 169 17.53 3.82 -12.30
CA THR A 169 17.20 4.27 -10.95
C THR A 169 18.06 3.61 -9.86
N LYS A 170 18.80 2.55 -10.21
CA LYS A 170 19.50 1.66 -9.27
C LYS A 170 20.35 2.41 -8.26
N THR A 171 21.26 3.26 -8.74
CA THR A 171 22.24 3.93 -7.87
C THR A 171 21.57 4.77 -6.79
N ILE A 172 20.56 5.57 -7.16
CA ILE A 172 19.86 6.44 -6.22
C ILE A 172 18.99 5.60 -5.27
N VAL A 173 18.36 4.54 -5.76
CA VAL A 173 17.61 3.59 -4.91
C VAL A 173 18.52 2.96 -3.85
N GLU A 174 19.69 2.46 -4.24
CA GLU A 174 20.66 1.86 -3.30
C GLU A 174 21.17 2.89 -2.29
N GLU A 175 21.43 4.12 -2.71
CA GLU A 175 21.80 5.22 -1.82
C GLU A 175 20.72 5.46 -0.75
N LYS A 176 19.44 5.58 -1.16
CA LYS A 176 18.31 5.80 -0.24
C LYS A 176 18.05 4.59 0.67
N LEU A 177 18.22 3.37 0.17
CA LEU A 177 18.13 2.14 0.97
C LEU A 177 19.24 2.06 2.01
N SER A 178 20.43 2.59 1.71
CA SER A 178 21.57 2.55 2.61
C SER A 178 21.54 3.57 3.74
N ASP A 179 20.56 4.47 3.77
CA ASP A 179 20.41 5.49 4.81
C ASP A 179 19.89 4.86 6.12
N PRO A 180 20.73 4.73 7.17
CA PRO A 180 20.34 4.07 8.41
C PRO A 180 19.41 4.94 9.27
N SER A 181 19.22 6.22 8.94
CA SER A 181 18.33 7.12 9.67
C SER A 181 16.85 6.87 9.35
N LYS A 182 16.55 6.07 8.32
CA LYS A 182 15.19 5.80 7.86
C LYS A 182 14.78 4.36 8.14
N GLN A 183 13.51 4.16 8.46
CA GLN A 183 12.92 2.83 8.39
C GLN A 183 12.83 2.40 6.92
N GLN A 184 13.47 1.30 6.56
CA GLN A 184 13.57 0.82 5.18
C GLN A 184 12.50 -0.24 4.88
N VAL A 185 11.70 0.00 3.84
CA VAL A 185 10.67 -0.91 3.36
C VAL A 185 10.81 -1.13 1.85
N VAL A 186 10.82 -2.39 1.42
CA VAL A 186 10.77 -2.79 0.00
C VAL A 186 9.43 -3.46 -0.27
N LEU A 187 8.68 -2.93 -1.24
CA LEU A 187 7.41 -3.50 -1.68
C LEU A 187 7.61 -4.36 -2.93
N LEU A 188 7.22 -5.62 -2.82
CA LEU A 188 7.18 -6.60 -3.88
C LEU A 188 5.76 -6.70 -4.41
N ASP A 189 5.51 -6.27 -5.65
CA ASP A 189 4.18 -6.33 -6.25
C ASP A 189 4.04 -7.58 -7.14
N ASP A 190 2.87 -8.22 -7.15
CA ASP A 190 2.52 -9.25 -8.14
C ASP A 190 1.48 -8.66 -9.11
N THR A 191 1.85 -8.61 -10.38
CA THR A 191 1.04 -7.98 -11.41
C THR A 191 -0.27 -8.73 -11.65
N TYR A 192 -1.33 -7.93 -11.78
CA TYR A 192 -2.62 -8.29 -12.36
C TYR A 192 -3.53 -9.20 -11.53
N MET A 193 -4.49 -8.52 -10.89
CA MET A 193 -5.69 -9.06 -10.26
C MET A 193 -5.47 -9.93 -9.03
N LYS A 194 -5.74 -9.31 -7.88
CA LYS A 194 -5.98 -9.95 -6.59
C LYS A 194 -4.73 -10.62 -6.03
N ALA A 195 -4.25 -10.04 -4.94
CA ALA A 195 -3.70 -10.73 -3.79
C ALA A 195 -3.92 -12.27 -3.75
N SER A 196 -5.18 -12.71 -3.94
CA SER A 196 -5.61 -14.10 -3.88
C SER A 196 -5.09 -15.05 -4.98
N LEU A 197 -4.35 -14.57 -5.98
CA LEU A 197 -3.86 -15.35 -7.12
C LEU A 197 -2.33 -15.37 -7.21
N ALA A 198 -1.63 -14.81 -6.24
CA ALA A 198 -0.17 -14.81 -6.22
C ALA A 198 0.37 -16.25 -6.05
N ASP A 199 1.23 -16.66 -6.97
CA ASP A 199 2.00 -17.92 -6.87
C ASP A 199 3.37 -17.62 -6.25
N PRO A 200 3.59 -18.01 -4.98
CA PRO A 200 4.84 -17.78 -4.26
C PRO A 200 6.04 -18.40 -4.95
N GLY A 201 5.89 -19.63 -5.43
CA GLY A 201 6.99 -20.39 -6.04
C GLY A 201 7.47 -19.71 -7.31
N MET A 202 6.51 -19.20 -8.11
CA MET A 202 6.84 -18.40 -9.29
C MET A 202 7.39 -17.01 -8.95
N PHE A 203 6.93 -16.38 -7.87
CA PHE A 203 7.45 -15.09 -7.42
C PHE A 203 8.92 -15.19 -6.96
N ILE A 204 9.23 -16.19 -6.13
CA ILE A 204 10.57 -16.45 -5.58
C ILE A 204 11.56 -16.80 -6.69
N GLN A 205 11.12 -17.56 -7.70
CA GLN A 205 11.98 -17.99 -8.81
C GLN A 205 12.08 -16.96 -9.94
N ASN A 206 11.03 -16.16 -10.18
CA ASN A 206 10.90 -15.38 -11.41
C ASN A 206 10.46 -13.91 -11.23
N GLY A 207 10.19 -13.43 -10.00
CA GLY A 207 9.82 -12.03 -9.68
C GLY A 207 8.35 -11.63 -9.89
N GLY A 208 7.46 -12.59 -10.18
CA GLY A 208 6.07 -12.34 -10.57
C GLY A 208 5.60 -13.17 -11.78
N SER A 209 4.30 -13.43 -11.86
CA SER A 209 3.68 -14.44 -12.74
C SER A 209 3.78 -14.17 -14.26
N TYR A 210 4.17 -12.97 -14.70
CA TYR A 210 4.26 -12.55 -16.10
C TYR A 210 5.70 -12.42 -16.66
N LEU A 211 6.72 -12.76 -15.87
CA LEU A 211 8.14 -12.46 -16.20
C LEU A 211 8.80 -13.49 -17.12
N ARG A 212 8.02 -14.48 -17.59
CA ARG A 212 8.51 -15.68 -18.27
C ARG A 212 9.18 -15.48 -19.63
N ASN A 213 9.17 -14.27 -20.22
CA ASN A 213 9.43 -14.12 -21.66
C ASN A 213 10.38 -12.99 -22.08
N ARG A 214 11.19 -12.41 -21.19
CA ARG A 214 12.19 -11.43 -21.61
C ARG A 214 13.56 -11.73 -20.99
N ASN A 215 14.56 -11.99 -21.84
CA ASN A 215 15.99 -12.06 -21.49
C ASN A 215 16.48 -10.69 -21.01
N LEU A 216 15.96 -10.21 -19.88
CA LEU A 216 16.36 -8.95 -19.26
C LEU A 216 17.13 -9.29 -17.99
N SER A 217 18.26 -8.60 -17.79
CA SER A 217 19.09 -8.75 -16.59
C SER A 217 18.30 -8.31 -15.36
N ILE A 218 18.24 -9.19 -14.34
CA ILE A 218 17.71 -8.86 -13.02
C ILE A 218 18.58 -7.73 -12.44
N ILE A 219 17.96 -6.64 -11.99
CA ILE A 219 18.66 -5.55 -11.31
C ILE A 219 19.08 -6.07 -9.93
N ASP A 220 20.38 -6.30 -9.71
CA ASP A 220 20.92 -6.65 -8.40
C ASP A 220 20.89 -5.40 -7.49
N LEU A 221 19.89 -5.27 -6.62
CA LEU A 221 19.83 -4.19 -5.63
C LEU A 221 20.44 -4.63 -4.31
N LYS A 222 21.36 -3.85 -3.75
CA LYS A 222 21.87 -4.08 -2.39
C LYS A 222 20.85 -3.67 -1.32
N LEU A 223 20.36 -4.63 -0.56
CA LEU A 223 19.45 -4.40 0.58
C LEU A 223 20.19 -4.51 1.91
N PRO A 224 20.06 -3.54 2.83
CA PRO A 224 20.43 -3.71 4.24
C PRO A 224 19.69 -4.90 4.87
N LYS A 225 20.28 -5.50 5.91
CA LYS A 225 19.73 -6.72 6.55
C LYS A 225 18.39 -6.47 7.24
N GLU A 226 18.23 -5.28 7.77
CA GLU A 226 17.10 -4.77 8.53
C GLU A 226 15.93 -4.27 7.67
N THR A 227 16.11 -4.21 6.35
CA THR A 227 15.05 -3.79 5.43
C THR A 227 13.87 -4.74 5.48
N ALA A 228 12.68 -4.20 5.76
CA ALA A 228 11.45 -4.96 5.72
C ALA A 228 11.04 -5.21 4.26
N VAL A 229 10.80 -6.48 3.92
CA VAL A 229 10.28 -6.86 2.60
C VAL A 229 8.83 -7.27 2.75
N LEU A 230 7.95 -6.52 2.06
CA LEU A 230 6.51 -6.71 2.07
C LEU A 230 6.02 -7.09 0.68
N VAL A 231 5.04 -7.98 0.57
CA VAL A 231 4.30 -8.24 -0.66
C VAL A 231 3.10 -7.30 -0.71
N SER A 232 3.04 -6.50 -1.77
CA SER A 232 2.06 -5.45 -1.98
C SER A 232 1.26 -5.69 -3.26
N PRO A 233 0.12 -6.41 -3.19
CA PRO A 233 -0.70 -6.66 -4.35
C PRO A 233 -1.19 -5.34 -4.96
N SER A 234 -0.57 -4.90 -6.04
CA SER A 234 -0.83 -3.63 -6.73
C SER A 234 -0.75 -2.38 -5.85
N GLY A 235 0.12 -2.37 -4.83
CA GLY A 235 0.33 -1.22 -3.95
C GLY A 235 -0.62 -1.11 -2.74
N HIS A 236 -1.56 -2.04 -2.55
CA HIS A 236 -2.64 -1.92 -1.54
C HIS A 236 -2.22 -2.33 -0.11
N ASN A 237 -1.04 -1.92 0.37
CA ASN A 237 -0.64 -2.23 1.75
C ASN A 237 -1.42 -1.38 2.74
N GLU A 238 -1.87 -1.99 3.83
CA GLU A 238 -2.37 -1.24 4.97
C GLU A 238 -1.21 -0.85 5.88
N TYR A 239 -1.23 0.39 6.38
CA TYR A 239 -0.21 0.94 7.27
C TYR A 239 -0.82 1.38 8.59
N ILE A 240 -0.03 1.34 9.66
CA ILE A 240 -0.29 2.04 10.91
C ILE A 240 0.83 3.06 11.09
N ILE A 241 0.47 4.34 11.16
CA ILE A 241 1.42 5.43 11.39
C ILE A 241 1.32 5.81 12.87
N THR A 242 2.41 5.68 13.61
CA THR A 242 2.42 5.97 15.06
C THR A 242 2.88 7.39 15.36
N GLU A 243 3.77 7.92 14.54
CA GLU A 243 4.40 9.21 14.78
C GLU A 243 3.45 10.39 14.50
N PRO A 244 3.64 11.55 15.16
CA PRO A 244 2.86 12.76 14.94
C PRO A 244 3.20 13.45 13.60
N GLU A 245 4.44 13.31 13.15
CA GLU A 245 4.94 13.84 11.88
C GLU A 245 5.70 12.72 11.19
N THR A 246 5.40 12.49 9.91
CA THR A 246 6.02 11.40 9.16
C THR A 246 6.37 11.83 7.76
N THR A 247 7.61 11.59 7.36
CA THR A 247 8.10 11.73 5.99
C THR A 247 8.27 10.36 5.38
N ILE A 248 7.60 10.14 4.24
CA ILE A 248 7.77 8.95 3.41
C ILE A 248 8.55 9.37 2.16
N THR A 249 9.77 8.90 2.04
CA THR A 249 10.53 8.98 0.80
C THR A 249 10.21 7.78 -0.08
N TYR A 250 9.81 8.05 -1.32
CA TYR A 250 9.48 7.04 -2.31
C TYR A 250 10.56 6.95 -3.39
N THR A 251 10.94 5.72 -3.71
CA THR A 251 11.79 5.37 -4.87
C THR A 251 11.28 4.10 -5.55
N GLY A 252 11.86 3.76 -6.69
CA GLY A 252 11.59 2.54 -7.45
C GLY A 252 10.27 2.58 -8.23
N GLY A 253 10.06 1.52 -9.02
CA GLY A 253 8.72 1.09 -9.43
C GLY A 253 7.99 1.96 -10.43
N ASN A 254 6.77 1.54 -10.73
CA ASN A 254 5.86 2.29 -11.60
C ASN A 254 5.03 3.30 -10.80
N HIS A 255 5.31 4.58 -10.98
CA HIS A 255 4.63 5.67 -10.28
C HIS A 255 3.11 5.68 -10.50
N ASN A 256 2.66 5.49 -11.74
CA ASN A 256 1.28 5.75 -12.12
C ASN A 256 0.30 4.57 -11.90
N TYR A 257 0.77 3.55 -11.17
CA TYR A 257 -0.08 2.46 -10.68
C TYR A 257 0.30 2.06 -9.25
N CYS A 258 1.44 1.42 -9.06
CA CYS A 258 1.81 0.81 -7.78
C CYS A 258 2.04 1.88 -6.70
N MET A 259 2.80 2.92 -7.04
CA MET A 259 3.04 4.02 -6.09
C MET A 259 1.79 4.85 -5.89
N LEU A 260 1.02 5.16 -6.94
CA LEU A 260 -0.27 5.84 -6.84
C LEU A 260 -1.21 5.14 -5.83
N SER A 261 -1.36 3.82 -5.94
CA SER A 261 -2.16 3.02 -5.01
C SER A 261 -1.56 3.06 -3.61
N ASN A 262 -0.25 2.86 -3.47
CA ASN A 262 0.41 2.87 -2.17
C ASN A 262 0.27 4.20 -1.45
N THR A 263 0.45 5.31 -2.16
CA THR A 263 0.20 6.66 -1.67
C THR A 263 -1.24 6.84 -1.21
N ALA A 264 -2.21 6.33 -1.97
CA ALA A 264 -3.63 6.42 -1.60
C ALA A 264 -3.95 5.67 -0.29
N HIS A 265 -3.28 4.54 -0.04
CA HIS A 265 -3.39 3.80 1.20
C HIS A 265 -2.59 4.43 2.35
N MET A 266 -1.44 5.05 2.06
CA MET A 266 -0.67 5.81 3.04
C MET A 266 -1.46 7.00 3.56
N ILE A 267 -2.10 7.75 2.67
CA ILE A 267 -2.98 8.88 3.04
C ILE A 267 -4.18 8.38 3.87
N GLU A 268 -4.77 7.26 3.49
CA GLU A 268 -5.86 6.65 4.25
C GLU A 268 -5.42 6.26 5.67
N ALA A 269 -4.26 5.62 5.80
CA ALA A 269 -3.68 5.25 7.08
C ALA A 269 -3.39 6.49 7.94
N PHE A 270 -2.81 7.53 7.34
CA PHE A 270 -2.53 8.81 7.99
C PHE A 270 -3.80 9.49 8.52
N ILE A 271 -4.82 9.66 7.69
CA ILE A 271 -6.06 10.35 8.09
C ILE A 271 -6.79 9.58 9.21
N LYS A 272 -6.67 8.24 9.22
CA LYS A 272 -7.23 7.39 10.27
C LYS A 272 -6.36 7.33 11.54
N SER A 273 -5.14 7.85 11.51
CA SER A 273 -4.22 7.81 12.65
C SER A 273 -4.74 8.65 13.83
N PRO A 274 -4.65 8.15 15.08
CA PRO A 274 -5.03 8.91 16.26
C PRO A 274 -4.07 10.06 16.56
N SER A 275 -2.78 9.96 16.23
CA SER A 275 -1.71 10.84 16.71
C SER A 275 -1.09 11.76 15.64
N THR A 276 -1.23 11.44 14.35
CA THR A 276 -0.50 12.15 13.28
C THR A 276 -1.15 13.47 12.86
N GLN A 277 -0.35 14.53 12.75
CA GLN A 277 -0.74 15.88 12.34
C GLN A 277 -0.25 16.21 10.93
N SER A 278 0.92 15.71 10.54
CA SER A 278 1.49 15.97 9.22
C SER A 278 2.09 14.73 8.54
N LEU A 279 1.91 14.66 7.23
CA LEU A 279 2.49 13.64 6.36
C LEU A 279 3.20 14.31 5.19
N ASN A 280 4.49 14.06 5.02
CA ASN A 280 5.26 14.45 3.85
C ASN A 280 5.49 13.23 2.96
N LEU A 281 5.27 13.38 1.66
CA LEU A 281 5.40 12.33 0.65
C LEU A 281 6.39 12.81 -0.41
N ASP A 282 7.63 12.37 -0.29
CA ASP A 282 8.75 12.81 -1.12
C ASP A 282 9.02 11.80 -2.24
N TYR A 283 8.77 12.19 -3.48
CA TYR A 283 9.05 11.38 -4.66
C TYR A 283 10.39 11.80 -5.26
N ILE A 284 11.38 10.91 -5.19
CA ILE A 284 12.69 11.16 -5.82
C ILE A 284 12.54 10.86 -7.31
N THR A 285 12.33 11.90 -8.12
CA THR A 285 11.88 11.72 -9.52
C THR A 285 12.91 11.04 -10.41
N ASP A 286 14.19 11.18 -10.11
CA ASP A 286 15.29 10.48 -10.79
C ASP A 286 15.43 9.00 -10.38
N ALA A 287 14.73 8.57 -9.32
CA ALA A 287 14.73 7.20 -8.83
C ALA A 287 13.40 6.48 -9.08
N ILE A 288 12.51 7.03 -9.91
CA ILE A 288 11.16 6.51 -10.14
C ILE A 288 10.93 6.35 -11.65
N VAL A 289 10.31 5.25 -12.05
CA VAL A 289 9.92 5.02 -13.45
C VAL A 289 8.40 5.08 -13.65
N VAL A 290 7.97 5.21 -14.90
CA VAL A 290 6.56 5.18 -15.28
C VAL A 290 6.27 4.21 -16.41
N GLN A 291 5.06 3.68 -16.44
CA GLN A 291 4.54 2.93 -17.58
C GLN A 291 3.64 3.78 -18.45
N LYS A 292 3.51 3.43 -19.73
CA LYS A 292 2.70 4.21 -20.69
C LYS A 292 1.23 4.39 -20.29
N LYS A 293 0.63 3.38 -19.64
CA LYS A 293 -0.76 3.45 -19.15
C LYS A 293 -0.73 3.94 -17.71
N THR A 294 -1.58 4.91 -17.41
CA THR A 294 -1.72 5.54 -16.09
C THR A 294 -3.17 5.38 -15.62
N PHE A 295 -3.35 5.24 -14.31
CA PHE A 295 -4.67 5.25 -13.68
C PHE A 295 -5.11 6.64 -13.20
N ALA A 296 -4.20 7.61 -13.15
CA ALA A 296 -4.58 9.00 -12.93
C ALA A 296 -5.45 9.47 -14.12
N GLN A 297 -6.69 9.88 -13.83
CA GLN A 297 -7.68 10.26 -14.84
C GLN A 297 -7.12 11.30 -15.82
N GLY A 298 -7.31 11.06 -17.11
CA GLY A 298 -6.98 12.01 -18.19
C GLY A 298 -5.49 12.12 -18.55
N LEU A 299 -4.59 11.48 -17.79
CA LEU A 299 -3.18 11.47 -18.15
C LEU A 299 -2.93 10.40 -19.22
N SER A 300 -2.22 10.75 -20.29
CA SER A 300 -1.75 9.78 -21.29
C SER A 300 -0.33 10.15 -21.65
N ILE A 301 0.61 9.26 -21.36
CA ILE A 301 2.02 9.56 -21.58
C ILE A 301 2.32 9.41 -23.08
N PRO A 302 2.73 10.49 -23.78
CA PRO A 302 3.05 10.42 -25.20
C PRO A 302 4.14 9.37 -25.47
N ARG A 303 3.95 8.57 -26.54
CA ARG A 303 4.95 7.56 -26.94
C ARG A 303 6.33 8.19 -27.20
N SER A 304 6.37 9.43 -27.68
CA SER A 304 7.59 10.18 -27.94
C SER A 304 8.39 10.50 -26.68
N ILE A 305 7.71 10.73 -25.55
CA ILE A 305 8.36 11.05 -24.27
C ILE A 305 8.88 9.75 -23.64
N ILE A 306 8.03 8.74 -23.46
CA ILE A 306 8.42 7.48 -22.79
C ILE A 306 9.49 6.68 -23.54
N ARG A 307 9.64 6.89 -24.86
CA ARG A 307 10.71 6.28 -25.66
C ARG A 307 12.08 6.91 -25.41
N LYS A 308 12.16 8.16 -24.94
CA LYS A 308 13.43 8.81 -24.59
C LYS A 308 13.96 8.27 -23.27
N SER A 309 13.07 8.21 -22.29
CA SER A 309 13.32 7.64 -20.97
C SER A 309 11.95 7.38 -20.34
N ASN A 310 11.89 6.39 -19.47
CA ASN A 310 10.75 6.17 -18.59
C ASN A 310 11.04 6.57 -17.14
N VAL A 311 12.21 7.17 -16.86
CA VAL A 311 12.53 7.80 -15.57
C VAL A 311 11.81 9.13 -15.49
N LEU A 312 11.09 9.35 -14.38
CA LEU A 312 10.17 10.46 -14.21
C LEU A 312 10.89 11.83 -14.32
N GLY A 313 12.04 11.97 -13.65
CA GLY A 313 12.85 13.20 -13.69
C GLY A 313 13.31 13.58 -15.11
N THR A 314 13.70 12.59 -15.93
CA THR A 314 14.03 12.83 -17.35
C THR A 314 12.81 13.24 -18.16
N MET A 315 11.65 12.61 -17.90
CA MET A 315 10.42 12.93 -18.62
C MET A 315 9.90 14.33 -18.30
N PHE A 316 10.15 14.82 -17.09
CA PHE A 316 9.77 16.17 -16.66
C PHE A 316 10.65 17.29 -17.23
N GLN A 317 11.67 16.96 -18.02
CA GLN A 317 12.39 17.96 -18.83
C GLN A 317 11.46 18.62 -19.86
N ASP A 318 10.39 17.95 -20.30
CA ASP A 318 9.30 18.57 -21.04
C ASP A 318 8.35 19.27 -20.05
N SER A 319 8.43 20.60 -19.95
CA SER A 319 7.69 21.39 -18.96
C SER A 319 6.17 21.34 -19.13
N THR A 320 5.67 21.16 -20.36
CA THR A 320 4.22 21.07 -20.61
C THR A 320 3.70 19.73 -20.11
N PHE A 321 4.38 18.65 -20.48
CA PHE A 321 4.04 17.32 -19.97
C PHE A 321 4.17 17.24 -18.45
N ALA A 322 5.24 17.80 -17.87
CA ALA A 322 5.45 17.83 -16.42
C ALA A 322 4.30 18.54 -15.68
N ARG A 323 3.91 19.72 -16.14
CA ARG A 323 2.77 20.47 -15.58
C ARG A 323 1.48 19.67 -15.66
N ASP A 324 1.15 19.11 -16.83
CA ASP A 324 -0.08 18.36 -17.03
C ASP A 324 -0.10 17.07 -16.18
N TYR A 325 1.06 16.43 -16.02
CA TYR A 325 1.25 15.29 -15.12
C TYR A 325 0.97 15.66 -13.67
N HIS A 326 1.61 16.72 -13.17
CA HIS A 326 1.47 17.18 -11.80
C HIS A 326 0.04 17.65 -11.49
N GLN A 327 -0.60 18.36 -12.42
CA GLN A 327 -2.02 18.75 -12.29
C GLN A 327 -2.93 17.54 -12.19
N ALA A 328 -2.72 16.50 -13.01
CA ALA A 328 -3.53 15.28 -12.94
C ALA A 328 -3.35 14.54 -11.61
N TYR A 329 -2.12 14.47 -11.10
CA TYR A 329 -1.81 13.83 -9.81
C TYR A 329 -2.39 14.63 -8.62
N PHE A 330 -2.24 15.95 -8.64
CA PHE A 330 -2.88 16.86 -7.69
C PHE A 330 -4.40 16.68 -7.68
N ASN A 331 -5.04 16.71 -8.85
CA ASN A 331 -6.49 16.53 -8.96
C ASN A 331 -6.94 15.17 -8.43
N TYR A 332 -6.18 14.10 -8.71
CA TYR A 332 -6.49 12.78 -8.20
C TYR A 332 -6.51 12.74 -6.66
N PHE A 333 -5.50 13.30 -5.99
CA PHE A 333 -5.44 13.24 -4.53
C PHE A 333 -6.30 14.31 -3.85
N ALA A 334 -6.12 15.57 -4.22
CA ALA A 334 -6.77 16.72 -3.59
C ALA A 334 -8.28 16.77 -3.89
N HIS A 335 -8.69 16.50 -5.13
CA HIS A 335 -10.09 16.69 -5.55
C HIS A 335 -10.90 15.39 -5.62
N ASN A 336 -10.26 14.22 -5.68
CA ASN A 336 -10.98 12.95 -5.72
C ASN A 336 -10.78 12.12 -4.45
N ARG A 337 -9.52 11.82 -4.08
CA ARG A 337 -9.23 10.83 -3.04
C ARG A 337 -9.49 11.35 -1.62
N ILE A 338 -9.05 12.56 -1.28
CA ILE A 338 -9.21 13.12 0.08
C ILE A 338 -10.69 13.30 0.45
N LEU A 339 -11.54 13.61 -0.53
CA LEU A 339 -12.98 13.78 -0.31
C LEU A 339 -13.68 12.51 0.17
N TRP A 340 -13.06 11.33 0.06
CA TRP A 340 -13.62 10.08 0.59
C TRP A 340 -13.46 9.96 2.11
N PHE A 341 -12.72 10.87 2.74
CA PHE A 341 -12.39 10.82 4.16
C PHE A 341 -12.87 12.04 4.94
N THR A 342 -13.83 12.82 4.39
CA THR A 342 -14.31 14.07 5.00
C THR A 342 -14.79 13.91 6.45
N ASN A 343 -15.22 12.72 6.87
CA ASN A 343 -15.71 12.49 8.24
C ASN A 343 -14.60 12.17 9.26
N PHE A 344 -13.34 12.12 8.82
CA PHE A 344 -12.18 11.88 9.68
C PHE A 344 -11.44 13.17 10.04
N PHE A 345 -11.68 14.27 9.33
CA PHE A 345 -10.97 15.54 9.53
C PHE A 345 -11.92 16.73 9.55
N LYS A 346 -11.53 17.77 10.29
CA LYS A 346 -12.11 19.11 10.25
C LYS A 346 -11.53 19.89 9.08
N THR A 347 -10.20 19.92 8.95
CA THR A 347 -9.50 20.55 7.82
C THR A 347 -8.33 19.68 7.39
N VAL A 348 -8.14 19.51 6.08
CA VAL A 348 -6.91 19.00 5.50
C VAL A 348 -6.31 20.09 4.63
N THR A 349 -5.09 20.53 4.96
CA THR A 349 -4.28 21.32 4.05
C THR A 349 -3.47 20.37 3.17
N PHE A 350 -3.71 20.39 1.88
CA PHE A 350 -2.99 19.59 0.90
C PHE A 350 -2.06 20.51 0.11
N GLU A 351 -0.76 20.30 0.29
CA GLU A 351 0.30 21.05 -0.38
C GLU A 351 0.96 20.15 -1.42
N TYR A 352 1.15 20.67 -2.62
CA TYR A 352 1.80 19.97 -3.71
C TYR A 352 2.91 20.83 -4.25
N GLN A 353 4.12 20.28 -4.28
CA GLN A 353 5.31 21.00 -4.69
C GLN A 353 6.08 20.22 -5.77
N SER A 354 6.48 20.93 -6.80
CA SER A 354 7.37 20.45 -7.86
C SER A 354 8.02 21.65 -8.55
N LYS A 355 9.04 21.39 -9.39
CA LYS A 355 9.73 22.45 -10.13
C LYS A 355 8.80 23.30 -11.01
N THR A 356 7.76 22.71 -11.60
CA THR A 356 6.90 23.37 -12.61
C THR A 356 5.46 23.58 -12.13
N PHE A 357 5.09 23.07 -10.96
CA PHE A 357 3.72 23.09 -10.47
C PHE A 357 3.69 23.10 -8.95
N ASN A 358 3.21 24.20 -8.38
CA ASN A 358 3.00 24.36 -6.94
C ASN A 358 1.55 24.77 -6.70
N GLN A 359 0.87 24.05 -5.80
CA GLN A 359 -0.51 24.32 -5.42
C GLN A 359 -0.71 24.00 -3.94
N SER A 360 -1.64 24.71 -3.31
CA SER A 360 -2.11 24.40 -1.97
C SER A 360 -3.62 24.59 -1.91
N ILE A 361 -4.30 23.66 -1.24
CA ILE A 361 -5.75 23.75 -1.01
C ILE A 361 -6.08 23.30 0.41
N SER A 362 -6.98 24.02 1.07
CA SER A 362 -7.57 23.61 2.34
C SER A 362 -8.97 23.05 2.08
N ILE A 363 -9.18 21.80 2.47
CA ILE A 363 -10.43 21.07 2.30
C ILE A 363 -11.07 20.93 3.68
N LYS A 364 -12.35 21.32 3.79
CA LYS A 364 -13.13 21.16 5.02
C LYS A 364 -13.83 19.81 5.04
N GLY A 365 -13.88 19.20 6.22
CA GLY A 365 -14.61 17.97 6.50
C GLY A 365 -15.51 18.13 7.73
N ASN A 366 -16.11 17.02 8.14
CA ASN A 366 -17.05 16.92 9.27
C ASN A 366 -16.43 16.25 10.51
N GLY A 367 -15.14 15.92 10.47
CA GLY A 367 -14.40 15.39 11.61
C GLY A 367 -13.88 16.49 12.54
N GLU A 368 -12.97 16.12 13.44
CA GLU A 368 -12.51 17.01 14.52
C GLU A 368 -11.06 17.49 14.36
N LYS A 369 -10.29 16.85 13.48
CA LYS A 369 -8.83 17.02 13.39
C LYS A 369 -8.40 17.90 12.23
N ASP A 370 -7.37 18.70 12.47
CA ASP A 370 -6.69 19.45 11.41
C ASP A 370 -5.43 18.68 10.99
N PHE A 371 -5.25 18.47 9.69
CA PHE A 371 -4.13 17.70 9.11
C PHE A 371 -3.42 18.49 8.03
N THR A 372 -2.14 18.19 7.81
CA THR A 372 -1.39 18.65 6.64
C THR A 372 -0.80 17.47 5.87
N ILE A 373 -1.02 17.42 4.56
CA ILE A 373 -0.40 16.46 3.65
C ILE A 373 0.44 17.25 2.66
N ARG A 374 1.73 16.94 2.54
CA ARG A 374 2.63 17.52 1.55
C ARG A 374 3.06 16.46 0.56
N MET A 375 2.91 16.73 -0.73
CA MET A 375 3.47 15.91 -1.80
C MET A 375 4.57 16.69 -2.52
N ASN A 376 5.80 16.19 -2.43
CA ASN A 376 6.97 16.83 -3.00
C ASN A 376 7.54 15.96 -4.13
N PHE A 377 7.69 16.53 -5.32
CA PHE A 377 8.40 15.91 -6.44
C PHE A 377 9.79 16.55 -6.53
N LEU A 378 10.78 15.79 -6.05
CA LEU A 378 12.16 16.21 -5.87
C LEU A 378 13.06 15.82 -7.04
#